data_AF-A0A820TGD8-F1
#
_entry.id   AF-A0A820TGD8-F1
#
_cell.length_a   1.000
_cell.length_b   1.000
_cell.length_c   1.000
_cell.angle_alpha   90.00
_cell.angle_beta   90.00
_cell.angle_gamma   90.00
#
_symmetry.space_group_name_H-M   'P 1'
#
loop_
_entity.id
_entity.type
_entity.pdbx_description
1 polymer ?
#
loop_
_entity_poly.entity_id
_entity_poly.type
_entity_poly.pdbx_seq_one_letter_code
_entity_poly.pdbx_strand_id
1 'polypeptide(L)'
;MRIQLLDNFMDIHIFDEFVIFYDEIDRLRPVSMAYMAPSLTTSSYLNPGYRVYSLDGDYAGSSFWALDHRTVIMNLTATNLYNKTIFIDEYDARDAYQMEN
;
A
#
# COMPACT_ATOMS: atom_id res chain seq x y z
N MET A 1 6.82 -9.65 -27.33
CA MET A 1 5.97 -8.71 -26.57
C MET A 1 5.97 -9.18 -25.12
N ARG A 2 6.75 -8.56 -24.25
CA ARG A 2 6.86 -8.93 -22.83
C ARG A 2 5.85 -8.07 -22.08
N ILE A 3 4.76 -8.68 -21.63
CA ILE A 3 3.82 -8.00 -20.73
C ILE A 3 4.52 -7.94 -19.37
N GLN A 4 5.13 -6.81 -19.05
CA GLN A 4 5.51 -6.49 -17.68
C GLN A 4 4.27 -5.87 -17.03
N LEU A 5 3.61 -6.65 -16.16
CA LEU A 5 2.65 -6.11 -15.21
C LEU A 5 3.48 -5.28 -14.24
N LEU A 6 3.44 -3.96 -14.42
CA LEU A 6 4.42 -3.04 -13.83
C LEU A 6 4.19 -2.80 -12.34
N ASP A 7 2.96 -2.92 -11.85
CA ASP A 7 2.55 -3.12 -10.45
C ASP A 7 1.01 -3.21 -10.43
N ASN A 8 0.44 -3.96 -9.49
CA ASN A 8 -1.01 -4.11 -9.36
C ASN A 8 -1.52 -3.41 -8.11
N PHE A 9 -2.33 -2.34 -8.28
CA PHE A 9 -2.97 -1.63 -7.18
C PHE A 9 -4.46 -1.97 -7.14
N MET A 10 -4.94 -2.45 -5.99
CA MET A 10 -6.34 -2.86 -5.81
C MET A 10 -6.94 -2.17 -4.58
N ASP A 11 -8.15 -1.64 -4.71
CA ASP A 11 -8.77 -0.73 -3.72
C ASP A 11 -10.16 -1.20 -3.22
N ILE A 12 -10.43 -2.51 -3.31
CA ILE A 12 -11.73 -3.09 -2.90
C ILE A 12 -11.71 -3.74 -1.51
N HIS A 13 -10.55 -3.77 -0.86
CA HIS A 13 -10.38 -4.43 0.43
C HIS A 13 -10.45 -3.42 1.58
N ILE A 14 -11.09 -3.85 2.67
CA ILE A 14 -11.27 -3.04 3.88
C ILE A 14 -9.99 -3.06 4.73
N PHE A 15 -9.14 -4.08 4.53
CA PHE A 15 -7.91 -4.31 5.28
C PHE A 15 -6.68 -3.99 4.44
N ASP A 16 -5.60 -3.70 5.16
CA ASP A 16 -4.28 -3.51 4.61
C ASP A 16 -3.58 -4.86 4.40
N GLU A 17 -3.39 -5.23 3.15
CA GLU A 17 -2.89 -6.55 2.75
C GLU A 17 -2.08 -6.45 1.45
N PHE A 18 -1.32 -7.50 1.14
CA PHE A 18 -0.64 -7.65 -0.14
C PHE A 18 -0.72 -9.10 -0.63
N VAL A 19 -0.65 -9.27 -1.95
CA VAL A 19 -0.68 -10.58 -2.61
C VAL A 19 0.58 -10.75 -3.44
N ILE A 20 1.31 -11.83 -3.21
CA ILE A 20 2.48 -12.19 -4.02
C ILE A 20 2.07 -13.19 -5.10
N PHE A 21 2.37 -12.88 -6.35
CA PHE A 21 2.17 -13.78 -7.48
C PHE A 21 3.45 -14.57 -7.74
N TYR A 22 3.31 -15.87 -7.94
CA TYR A 22 4.41 -16.77 -8.27
C TYR A 22 4.33 -17.22 -9.74
N ASP A 23 5.44 -17.72 -10.27
CA ASP A 23 5.46 -18.32 -11.60
C ASP A 23 4.50 -19.51 -11.70
N GLU A 24 3.96 -19.78 -12.89
CA GLU A 24 2.97 -20.83 -13.08
C GLU A 24 3.57 -22.25 -13.17
N ILE A 25 4.90 -22.37 -13.30
CA ILE A 25 5.56 -23.65 -13.58
C ILE A 25 5.74 -24.44 -12.29
N ASP A 26 6.44 -23.87 -11.30
CA ASP A 26 6.71 -24.51 -10.03
C ASP A 26 6.21 -23.71 -8.82
N ARG A 27 5.80 -22.46 -9.02
CA ARG A 27 5.32 -21.53 -8.00
C ARG A 27 6.35 -21.27 -6.88
N LEU A 28 7.64 -21.43 -7.18
CA LEU A 28 8.71 -21.20 -6.21
C LEU A 28 9.31 -19.81 -6.36
N ARG A 29 9.12 -19.14 -7.50
CA ARG A 29 9.68 -17.82 -7.75
C ARG A 29 8.59 -16.75 -7.75
N PRO A 30 8.65 -15.75 -6.85
CA PRO A 30 7.77 -14.59 -6.92
C PRO A 30 8.07 -13.79 -8.19
N VAL A 31 7.02 -13.36 -8.90
CA VAL A 31 7.12 -12.65 -10.19
C VAL A 31 6.44 -11.29 -10.19
N SER A 32 5.54 -11.03 -9.25
CA SER A 32 4.84 -9.74 -9.10
C SER A 32 4.18 -9.66 -7.72
N MET A 33 3.79 -8.47 -7.31
CA MET A 33 3.04 -8.21 -6.08
C MET A 33 1.87 -7.27 -6.37
N ALA A 34 0.75 -7.47 -5.66
CA ALA A 34 -0.34 -6.51 -5.61
C ALA A 34 -0.45 -5.94 -4.20
N TYR A 35 -0.51 -4.61 -4.10
CA TYR A 35 -0.80 -3.93 -2.85
C TYR A 35 -2.30 -3.65 -2.77
N MET A 36 -2.91 -4.07 -1.65
CA MET A 36 -4.33 -3.84 -1.36
C MET A 36 -4.39 -2.70 -0.33
N ALA A 37 -4.78 -1.52 -0.80
CA ALA A 37 -4.83 -0.33 0.05
C ALA A 37 -6.00 -0.39 1.04
N PRO A 38 -5.87 0.20 2.24
CA PRO A 38 -6.96 0.31 3.19
C PRO A 38 -8.03 1.28 2.66
N SER A 39 -9.29 1.03 3.05
CA SER A 39 -10.40 1.86 2.61
C SER A 39 -10.48 3.21 3.35
N LEU A 40 -10.87 4.26 2.61
CA LEU A 40 -11.30 5.54 3.21
C LEU A 40 -12.66 5.43 3.94
N THR A 41 -13.44 4.37 3.73
CA THR A 41 -14.76 4.22 4.35
C THR A 41 -14.61 3.60 5.73
N THR A 42 -15.28 4.16 6.73
CA THR A 42 -15.40 3.50 8.04
C THR A 42 -16.21 2.22 7.89
N SER A 43 -15.54 1.06 7.86
CA SER A 43 -16.18 -0.20 8.23
C SER A 43 -16.25 -0.28 9.77
N SER A 44 -17.15 -1.11 10.29
CA SER A 44 -17.35 -1.28 11.73
C SER A 44 -16.00 -1.50 12.44
N TYR A 45 -15.63 -0.54 13.30
CA TYR A 45 -14.42 -0.54 14.16
C TYR A 45 -13.07 -0.22 13.50
N LEU A 46 -13.03 0.33 12.28
CA LEU A 46 -11.78 0.76 11.64
C LEU A 46 -11.69 2.28 11.48
N ASN A 47 -10.48 2.82 11.63
CA ASN A 47 -10.19 4.20 11.27
C ASN A 47 -10.15 4.33 9.73
N PRO A 48 -10.69 5.41 9.15
CA PRO A 48 -10.47 5.73 7.74
C PRO A 48 -8.98 5.80 7.44
N GLY A 49 -8.54 5.17 6.37
CA GLY A 49 -7.14 5.18 5.95
C GLY A 49 -6.99 5.50 4.46
N TYR A 50 -5.81 5.98 4.09
CA TYR A 50 -5.34 6.01 2.71
C TYR A 50 -3.86 5.66 2.65
N ARG A 51 -3.40 5.24 1.48
CA ARG A 51 -2.01 4.87 1.22
C ARG A 51 -1.36 5.81 0.24
N VAL A 52 -0.10 6.14 0.48
CA VAL A 52 0.76 6.89 -0.45
C VAL A 52 1.91 5.97 -0.85
N TYR A 53 2.10 5.79 -2.16
CA TYR A 53 3.20 5.00 -2.71
C TYR A 53 4.32 5.92 -3.19
N SER A 54 5.55 5.56 -2.86
CA SER A 54 6.75 6.12 -3.46
C SER A 54 7.11 5.26 -4.66
N LEU A 55 7.13 5.84 -5.85
CA LEU A 55 7.47 5.12 -7.09
C LEU A 55 8.83 5.56 -7.61
N ASP A 56 9.48 4.70 -8.39
CA ASP A 56 10.61 5.06 -9.23
C ASP A 56 10.18 6.14 -10.25
N GLY A 57 10.85 7.29 -10.20
CA GLY A 57 10.36 8.54 -10.81
C GLY A 57 10.39 8.56 -12.34
N ASP A 58 9.98 9.69 -12.93
CA ASP A 58 9.97 9.84 -14.40
C ASP A 58 11.35 10.27 -14.93
N TYR A 59 12.13 9.29 -15.40
CA TYR A 59 13.40 9.50 -16.10
C TYR A 59 13.67 8.38 -17.11
N ALA A 60 14.58 8.64 -18.06
CA ALA A 60 14.92 7.66 -19.10
C ALA A 60 15.50 6.37 -18.48
N GLY A 61 14.81 5.26 -18.65
CA GLY A 61 15.17 3.96 -18.08
C GLY A 61 14.54 3.66 -16.72
N SER A 62 13.62 4.50 -16.23
CA SER A 62 12.85 4.23 -15.00
C SER A 62 12.10 2.91 -15.07
N SER A 63 12.08 2.21 -13.94
CA SER A 63 11.29 1.01 -13.74
C SER A 63 9.82 1.30 -13.47
N PHE A 64 9.49 2.50 -12.99
CA PHE A 64 8.18 2.87 -12.43
C PHE A 64 7.65 1.95 -11.33
N TRP A 65 8.54 1.18 -10.68
CA TRP A 65 8.16 0.27 -9.60
C TRP A 65 7.90 1.01 -8.29
N ALA A 66 7.03 0.46 -7.47
CA ALA A 66 6.88 0.87 -6.09
C ALA A 66 8.16 0.61 -5.28
N LEU A 67 8.70 1.67 -4.68
CA LEU A 67 9.89 1.69 -3.83
C LEU A 67 9.56 1.71 -2.34
N ASP A 68 8.36 2.15 -1.98
CA ASP A 68 7.87 2.18 -0.61
C ASP A 68 6.36 2.48 -0.57
N HIS A 69 5.73 2.26 0.57
CA HIS A 69 4.42 2.80 0.87
C HIS A 69 4.26 3.20 2.33
N ARG A 70 3.53 4.29 2.55
CA ARG A 70 3.08 4.73 3.87
C ARG A 70 1.58 4.66 4.00
N THR A 71 1.10 4.25 5.17
CA THR A 71 -0.31 4.26 5.53
C THR A 71 -0.60 5.44 6.45
N VAL A 72 -1.62 6.22 6.10
CA VAL A 72 -2.10 7.35 6.90
C VAL A 72 -3.51 7.04 7.35
N ILE A 73 -3.79 7.15 8.64
CA ILE A 73 -5.13 6.93 9.21
C ILE A 73 -5.69 8.21 9.84
N MET A 74 -7.01 8.36 9.77
CA MET A 74 -7.73 9.36 10.56
C MET A 74 -7.96 8.80 11.96
N ASN A 75 -7.35 9.42 12.98
CA ASN A 75 -7.60 9.02 14.36
C ASN A 75 -9.00 9.48 14.77
N LEU A 76 -9.99 8.58 14.72
CA LEU A 76 -11.38 8.90 15.03
C LEU A 76 -11.57 9.36 16.48
N THR A 77 -10.83 8.78 17.44
CA THR A 77 -10.92 9.18 18.85
C THR A 77 -10.49 10.63 19.05
N ALA A 78 -9.32 11.01 18.53
CA ALA A 78 -8.83 12.37 18.61
C ALA A 78 -9.71 13.33 17.80
N THR A 79 -10.14 12.92 16.60
CA THR A 79 -10.97 13.73 15.73
C THR A 79 -12.30 14.08 16.38
N ASN A 80 -12.96 13.09 17.00
CA ASN A 80 -14.22 13.28 17.71
C ASN A 80 -14.04 14.12 18.99
N LEU A 81 -12.94 13.93 19.72
CA LEU A 81 -12.65 14.68 20.95
C LEU A 81 -12.41 16.17 20.68
N TYR A 82 -11.66 16.50 19.63
CA TYR A 82 -11.28 17.87 19.29
C TYR A 82 -12.17 18.54 18.25
N ASN A 83 -13.17 17.81 17.74
CA ASN A 83 -14.04 18.23 16.63
C ASN A 83 -13.24 18.78 15.43
N LYS A 84 -12.13 18.11 15.11
CA LYS A 84 -11.18 18.51 14.06
C LYS A 84 -10.59 17.26 13.42
N THR A 85 -10.57 17.19 12.10
CA THR A 85 -9.94 16.07 11.38
C THR A 85 -8.45 15.98 11.68
N ILE A 86 -8.01 14.86 12.24
CA ILE A 86 -6.61 14.58 12.59
C ILE A 86 -6.17 13.31 11.87
N PHE A 87 -5.26 13.48 10.91
CA PHE A 87 -4.55 12.38 10.25
C PHE A 87 -3.21 12.14 10.94
N ILE A 88 -2.85 10.88 11.09
CA ILE A 88 -1.56 10.43 11.63
C ILE A 88 -0.98 9.36 10.71
N ASP A 89 0.34 9.32 10.63
CA ASP A 89 1.05 8.22 9.99
C ASP A 89 0.90 6.98 10.85
N GLU A 90 0.34 5.92 10.28
CA GLU A 90 0.19 4.64 10.96
C GLU A 90 1.51 3.88 10.91
N TYR A 91 2.06 3.71 9.71
CA TYR A 91 3.40 3.16 9.51
C TYR A 91 3.96 3.46 8.12
N ASP A 92 5.29 3.36 8.03
CA ASP A 92 6.07 3.29 6.81
C ASP A 92 6.55 1.83 6.63
N ALA A 93 6.34 1.25 5.45
CA ALA A 93 6.51 -0.20 5.25
C ALA A 93 7.96 -0.63 5.41
N ARG A 94 8.90 0.13 4.85
CA ARG A 94 10.32 -0.19 4.94
C ARG A 94 10.83 -0.07 6.36
N ASP A 95 10.45 0.97 7.07
CA ASP A 95 10.84 1.15 8.47
C ASP A 95 10.22 0.07 9.37
N ALA A 96 8.92 -0.24 9.18
CA ALA A 96 8.19 -1.19 10.04
C ALA A 96 8.63 -2.64 9.82
N TYR A 97 8.90 -3.04 8.58
CA TYR A 97 9.24 -4.41 8.20
C TYR A 97 10.72 -4.62 7.88
N GLN A 98 11.56 -3.59 8.05
CA GLN A 98 12.99 -3.63 7.77
C GLN A 98 13.31 -4.09 6.34
N MET A 99 12.50 -3.62 5.39
CA MET A 99 12.65 -3.99 3.98
C MET A 99 13.79 -3.19 3.34
N GLU A 100 14.65 -3.90 2.61
CA GLU A 100 15.74 -3.26 1.88
C GLU A 100 15.22 -2.37 0.76
N ASN A 101 14.14 -2.74 0.08
CA ASN A 101 13.42 -1.99 -0.95
C ASN A 101 11.94 -2.37 -0.95
#